data_AF-A0A842YP26-F1
#
_entry.id   AF-A0A842YP26-F1
#
_cell.length_a   1.000
_cell.length_b   1.000
_cell.length_c   1.000
_cell.angle_alpha   90.00
_cell.angle_beta   90.00
_cell.angle_gamma   90.00
#
_symmetry.space_group_name_H-M   'P 1'
#
loop_
_entity.id
_entity.type
_entity.pdbx_description
1 polymer ?
#
loop_
_entity_poly.entity_id
_entity_poly.type
_entity_poly.pdbx_seq_one_letter_code
_entity_poly.pdbx_strand_id
1 'polypeptide(L)' 'MKVKEWCMFCGECAGVCPRNLIEVRETSLKFREDQCRECNICIQVCPVRALER' A
#
# COMPACT_ATOMS: atom_id res chain seq x y z
N MET A 1 7.02 4.65 -3.48
CA MET A 1 6.58 3.51 -2.65
C MET A 1 7.23 2.24 -3.18
N LYS A 2 7.94 1.49 -2.33
CA LYS A 2 8.56 0.20 -2.68
C LYS A 2 7.69 -0.94 -2.18
N VAL A 3 7.45 -1.92 -3.04
CA VAL A 3 6.70 -3.14 -2.74
C VAL A 3 7.68 -4.32 -2.78
N LYS A 4 7.78 -5.07 -1.69
CA LYS A 4 8.64 -6.25 -1.58
C LYS A 4 7.97 -7.46 -2.25
N GLU A 5 8.77 -8.42 -2.68
CA GLU A 5 8.34 -9.58 -3.49
C GLU A 5 7.31 -10.49 -2.79
N TRP A 6 7.31 -10.53 -1.45
CA TRP A 6 6.35 -11.31 -0.66
C TRP A 6 5.02 -10.58 -0.40
N CYS A 7 4.75 -9.47 -1.11
CA CYS A 7 3.43 -8.86 -1.09
C CYS A 7 2.39 -9.84 -1.67
N MET A 8 1.38 -10.15 -0.88
CA MET A 8 0.29 -11.08 -1.26
C MET A 8 -0.93 -10.39 -1.87
N PHE A 9 -0.83 -9.10 -2.21
CA PHE A 9 -1.92 -8.29 -2.78
C PHE A 9 -3.26 -8.38 -2.01
N CYS A 10 -3.21 -8.53 -0.68
CA CYS A 10 -4.41 -8.71 0.16
C CYS A 10 -5.34 -7.49 0.23
N GLY A 11 -4.85 -6.30 -0.12
CA GLY A 11 -5.64 -5.07 -0.15
C GLY A 11 -5.82 -4.33 1.18
N GLU A 12 -5.27 -4.82 2.29
CA GLU A 12 -5.30 -4.14 3.60
C GLU A 12 -4.86 -2.67 3.49
N CYS A 13 -3.73 -2.44 2.80
CA CYS A 13 -3.16 -1.11 2.61
C CYS A 13 -4.11 -0.15 1.87
N ALA A 14 -4.92 -0.64 0.93
CA ALA A 14 -5.91 0.15 0.22
C ALA A 14 -7.12 0.45 1.11
N GLY A 15 -7.58 -0.52 1.90
CA GLY A 15 -8.70 -0.32 2.83
C GLY A 15 -8.43 0.72 3.92
N VAL A 16 -7.19 0.81 4.40
CA VAL A 16 -6.82 1.79 5.44
C VAL A 16 -6.40 3.15 4.89
N CYS A 17 -6.28 3.32 3.58
CA CYS A 17 -5.82 4.58 3.00
C CYS A 17 -6.94 5.63 3.08
N PRO A 18 -6.85 6.67 3.94
CA PRO A 18 -7.94 7.64 4.12
C PRO A 18 -8.22 8.49 2.86
N ARG A 19 -7.30 8.44 1.90
CA ARG A 19 -7.37 9.19 0.64
C ARG A 19 -7.65 8.28 -0.58
N ASN A 20 -7.86 6.98 -0.36
CA ASN A 20 -8.11 5.99 -1.42
C ASN A 20 -7.10 6.10 -2.58
N LEU A 21 -5.81 6.10 -2.24
CA LEU A 21 -4.71 6.32 -3.20
C LEU A 21 -4.04 5.03 -3.67
N ILE A 22 -4.50 3.87 -3.19
CA ILE A 22 -3.90 2.57 -3.48
C ILE A 22 -4.95 1.73 -4.19
N GLU A 23 -4.66 1.31 -5.41
CA GLU A 23 -5.46 0.37 -6.20
C GLU A 23 -4.74 -0.99 -6.17
N VAL A 24 -5.48 -2.03 -5.78
CA VAL A 24 -4.97 -3.40 -5.65
C VAL A 24 -5.44 -4.19 -6.87
N ARG A 25 -4.50 -4.84 -7.55
CA ARG A 25 -4.73 -5.74 -8.68
C ARG A 25 -4.26 -7.14 -8.30
N GLU A 26 -4.55 -8.13 -9.15
CA GLU A 26 -4.21 -9.54 -8.90
C GLU A 26 -2.72 -9.76 -8.58
N THR A 27 -1.83 -9.00 -9.23
CA THR A 27 -0.37 -9.18 -9.13
C THR A 27 0.39 -7.86 -8.98
N SER A 28 -0.30 -6.74 -8.71
CA SER A 28 0.35 -5.43 -8.58
C SER A 28 -0.43 -4.47 -7.70
N LEU A 29 0.26 -3.45 -7.21
CA LEU A 29 -0.33 -2.31 -6.52
C LEU A 29 -0.03 -1.05 -7.33
N LYS A 30 -1.02 -0.18 -7.49
CA LYS A 30 -0.87 1.14 -8.12
C LYS A 30 -1.08 2.23 -7.08
N PHE A 31 -0.10 3.11 -6.94
CA PHE A 31 -0.08 4.19 -5.96
C PHE A 31 -0.20 5.55 -6.64
N ARG A 32 -1.10 6.41 -6.16
CA ARG A 32 -1.14 7.84 -6.49
C ARG A 32 -0.28 8.63 -5.49
N GLU A 33 1.04 8.65 -5.75
CA GLU A 33 2.02 9.26 -4.83
C GLU A 33 1.94 10.79 -4.78
N ASP A 34 1.48 11.43 -5.86
CA ASP A 34 1.24 12.87 -5.99
C ASP A 34 0.30 13.44 -4.91
N GLN A 35 -0.61 12.61 -4.40
CA GLN A 35 -1.61 12.99 -3.40
C GLN A 35 -1.36 12.43 -2.01
N CYS A 36 -0.27 11.66 -1.84
CA CYS A 36 0.08 11.01 -0.58
C CYS A 36 0.57 12.06 0.43
N ARG A 37 0.03 12.01 1.66
CA ARG A 37 0.42 12.89 2.79
C ARG A 37 1.33 12.20 3.80
N GLU A 38 2.00 11.13 3.39
CA GLU A 38 3.07 10.51 4.19
C GLU A 38 2.64 9.97 5.56
N CYS A 39 1.35 9.63 5.73
CA CYS A 39 0.79 9.19 7.01
C CYS A 39 1.33 7.82 7.50
N ASN A 40 2.00 7.05 6.65
CA ASN A 40 2.61 5.74 6.93
C ASN A 40 1.67 4.63 7.44
N ILE A 41 0.36 4.86 7.52
CA ILE A 41 -0.64 3.88 7.99
C ILE A 41 -0.56 2.59 7.15
N CYS A 42 -0.48 2.70 5.83
CA CYS A 42 -0.38 1.53 4.93
C CYS A 42 0.86 0.65 5.22
N ILE A 43 1.97 1.26 5.67
CA ILE A 43 3.19 0.53 6.05
C ILE A 43 2.98 -0.19 7.39
N GLN A 44 2.37 0.49 8.37
CA GLN A 44 2.16 -0.04 9.72
C GLN A 44 1.19 -1.23 9.76
N VAL A 45 0.12 -1.17 8.97
CA VAL A 45 -0.91 -2.23 8.99
C VAL A 45 -0.51 -3.46 8.16
N CYS A 46 0.53 -3.37 7.33
CA CYS A 46 0.89 -4.45 6.44
C CYS A 46 1.35 -5.69 7.25
N PRO A 47 0.59 -6.80 7.25
CA PRO A 47 0.85 -7.92 8.16
C PRO A 47 2.19 -8.60 7.84
N VAL A 48 2.60 -8.57 6.57
CA VAL A 48 3.86 -9.13 6.07
C VAL A 48 4.96 -8.08 5.89
N ARG A 49 4.72 -6.82 6.30
CA ARG A 49 5.67 -5.69 6.19
C ARG A 49 6.29 -5.56 4.78
N ALA A 50 5.46 -5.72 3.76
CA ALA A 50 5.88 -5.70 2.35
C ALA A 50 5.97 -4.29 1.75
N LEU A 51 5.53 -3.25 2.46
CA LEU A 51 5.56 -1.86 1.99
C LEU A 51 6.67 -1.10 2.69
N GLU A 52 7.45 -0.35 1.91
CA GLU A 52 8.54 0.50 2.38
C GLU A 52 8.57 1.79 1.56
N ARG A 53 9.12 2.86 2.13
CA ARG A 53 9.30 4.13 1.43
C ARG A 53 10.67 4.25 0.81
#